data_AF-A0A948GAB5-F1
#
_entry.id   AF-A0A948GAB5-F1
#
_cell.length_a   1.000
_cell.length_b   1.000
_cell.length_c   1.000
_cell.angle_alpha   90.00
_cell.angle_beta   90.00
_cell.angle_gamma   90.00
#
_symmetry.space_group_name_H-M   'P 1'
#
loop_
_entity.id
_entity.type
_entity.pdbx_description
1 polymer ?
#
loop_
_entity_poly.entity_id
_entity_poly.type
_entity_poly.pdbx_seq_one_letter_code
_entity_poly.pdbx_strand_id
1 'polypeptide(L)'
;MPKAPYIKKLETIEDFDVWEVDGEHIRNKINREFTNFGQHFRFDFIPTKEFWLDKQHGSDEKDYFIDHMLVEWHMMKNGVPYDKALGAADSLEKRERSKSDLMKKLEKKVSSINSDIPKEIYKEKLNKYKSVVEVCIVSGEAVRGLYFVDFTEGGHHFVYDFIPLNEVWIDDDLPPGERGFVILHELHERFLMSNGIDYAYAHRSSSIIEYKCRNNEKLLKEAIDAEIEKNKQILETIV
;
A
#
# COMPACT_ATOMS: atom_id res chain seq x y z
N MET A 1 -27.59 9.55 -7.79
CA MET A 1 -26.19 9.08 -7.73
C MET A 1 -25.66 9.46 -6.36
N PRO A 2 -24.88 8.59 -5.69
CA PRO A 2 -24.17 9.00 -4.48
C PRO A 2 -23.24 10.18 -4.79
N LYS A 3 -23.08 11.08 -3.82
CA LYS A 3 -22.19 12.25 -3.94
C LYS A 3 -20.75 11.76 -3.74
N ALA A 4 -19.78 12.30 -4.48
CA ALA A 4 -18.37 12.00 -4.23
C ALA A 4 -18.02 12.22 -2.73
N PRO A 5 -17.23 11.33 -2.09
CA PRO A 5 -16.45 10.25 -2.71
C PRO A 5 -17.17 8.88 -2.82
N TYR A 6 -18.45 8.78 -2.46
CA TYR A 6 -19.18 7.51 -2.44
C TYR A 6 -19.44 6.95 -3.85
N ILE A 7 -19.08 5.69 -4.09
CA ILE A 7 -19.40 4.96 -5.33
C ILE A 7 -20.66 4.11 -5.12
N LYS A 8 -20.65 3.22 -4.14
CA LYS A 8 -21.79 2.36 -3.79
C LYS A 8 -21.71 1.88 -2.35
N LYS A 9 -22.87 1.67 -1.74
CA LYS A 9 -22.97 0.97 -0.45
C LYS A 9 -22.83 -0.53 -0.71
N LEU A 10 -21.89 -1.17 -0.03
CA LEU A 10 -21.64 -2.61 -0.16
C LEU A 10 -22.58 -3.39 0.73
N GLU A 11 -22.59 -3.05 2.01
CA GLU A 11 -23.37 -3.74 3.03
C GLU A 11 -23.53 -2.87 4.30
N THR A 12 -24.34 -3.37 5.22
CA THR A 12 -24.44 -2.84 6.60
C THR A 12 -24.11 -3.98 7.54
N ILE A 13 -23.15 -3.76 8.43
CA ILE A 13 -22.69 -4.73 9.42
C ILE A 13 -22.91 -4.09 10.79
N GLU A 14 -23.77 -4.70 11.59
CA GLU A 14 -24.28 -4.10 12.83
C GLU A 14 -24.84 -2.68 12.57
N ASP A 15 -24.19 -1.65 13.13
CA ASP A 15 -24.54 -0.24 12.98
C ASP A 15 -23.63 0.49 11.98
N PHE A 16 -22.80 -0.22 11.21
CA PHE A 16 -21.83 0.36 10.28
C PHE A 16 -22.25 0.18 8.84
N ASP A 17 -22.21 1.27 8.09
CA ASP A 17 -22.35 1.24 6.64
C ASP A 17 -20.98 1.09 5.98
N VAL A 18 -20.82 0.02 5.21
CA VAL A 18 -19.60 -0.22 4.44
C VAL A 18 -19.79 0.33 3.03
N TRP A 19 -18.91 1.24 2.63
CA TRP A 19 -18.95 1.93 1.35
C TRP A 19 -17.71 1.62 0.52
N GLU A 20 -17.93 1.33 -0.77
CA GLU A 20 -16.88 1.49 -1.78
C GLU A 20 -16.81 2.97 -2.15
N VAL A 21 -15.60 3.54 -2.12
CA VAL A 21 -15.34 4.95 -2.38
C VAL A 21 -14.32 5.14 -3.50
N ASP A 22 -14.31 6.34 -4.08
CA ASP A 22 -13.32 6.78 -5.06
C ASP A 22 -12.07 7.27 -4.32
N GLY A 23 -11.11 6.35 -4.06
CA GLY A 23 -9.88 6.69 -3.37
C GLY A 23 -8.99 7.66 -4.14
N GLU A 24 -9.02 7.64 -5.48
CA GLU A 24 -8.32 8.64 -6.29
C GLU A 24 -8.86 10.04 -6.01
N HIS A 25 -10.19 10.20 -5.94
CA HIS A 25 -10.80 11.46 -5.54
C HIS A 25 -10.37 11.89 -4.13
N ILE A 26 -10.35 10.96 -3.17
CA ILE A 26 -9.94 11.24 -1.79
C ILE A 26 -8.48 11.71 -1.76
N ARG A 27 -7.55 10.96 -2.37
CA ARG A 27 -6.11 11.32 -2.43
C ARG A 27 -5.87 12.66 -3.09
N ASN A 28 -6.62 12.97 -4.15
CA ASN A 28 -6.45 14.21 -4.89
C ASN A 28 -7.07 15.44 -4.22
N LYS A 29 -8.14 15.30 -3.44
CA LYS A 29 -8.96 16.44 -2.96
C LYS A 29 -9.15 16.53 -1.44
N ILE A 30 -9.01 15.44 -0.72
CA ILE A 30 -9.37 15.34 0.71
C ILE A 30 -8.12 15.02 1.54
N ASN A 31 -7.55 13.83 1.36
CA ASN A 31 -6.40 13.37 2.12
C ASN A 31 -5.54 12.41 1.29
N ARG A 32 -4.27 12.77 1.09
CA ARG A 32 -3.30 12.06 0.24
C ARG A 32 -2.86 10.71 0.81
N GLU A 33 -3.02 10.51 2.11
CA GLU A 33 -2.57 9.31 2.83
C GLU A 33 -3.67 8.24 2.90
N PHE A 34 -4.79 8.42 2.17
CA PHE A 34 -5.84 7.41 2.10
C PHE A 34 -5.42 6.27 1.15
N THR A 35 -5.29 5.05 1.68
CA THR A 35 -4.83 3.85 0.96
C THR A 35 -6.02 2.92 0.62
N ASN A 36 -5.98 1.63 0.98
CA ASN A 36 -7.00 0.64 0.61
C ASN A 36 -8.31 0.78 1.42
N PHE A 37 -8.25 1.25 2.67
CA PHE A 37 -9.43 1.40 3.52
C PHE A 37 -9.23 2.43 4.64
N GLY A 38 -10.33 2.83 5.28
CA GLY A 38 -10.29 3.76 6.41
C GLY A 38 -11.58 3.84 7.22
N GLN A 39 -11.40 4.26 8.48
CA GLN A 39 -12.47 4.50 9.45
C GLN A 39 -12.25 5.81 10.21
N HIS A 40 -13.29 6.30 10.88
CA HIS A 40 -13.35 7.63 11.51
C HIS A 40 -12.17 8.01 12.42
N PHE A 41 -11.67 7.09 13.24
CA PHE A 41 -10.57 7.39 14.15
C PHE A 41 -9.22 7.52 13.45
N ARG A 42 -9.06 6.91 12.27
CA ARG A 42 -7.89 7.08 11.41
C ARG A 42 -8.02 8.31 10.52
N PHE A 43 -9.24 8.56 10.03
CA PHE A 43 -9.56 9.66 9.14
C PHE A 43 -10.83 10.38 9.62
N ASP A 44 -10.66 11.56 10.22
CA ASP A 44 -11.75 12.34 10.83
C ASP A 44 -12.85 12.79 9.86
N PHE A 45 -12.53 12.87 8.56
CA PHE A 45 -13.48 13.15 7.49
C PHE A 45 -14.42 11.99 7.17
N ILE A 46 -14.13 10.77 7.65
CA ILE A 46 -15.00 9.60 7.50
C ILE A 46 -16.04 9.64 8.63
N PRO A 47 -17.36 9.52 8.34
CA PRO A 47 -18.37 9.49 9.38
C PRO A 47 -18.17 8.37 10.42
N THR A 48 -18.54 8.61 11.68
CA THR A 48 -18.30 7.71 12.82
C THR A 48 -18.85 6.28 12.68
N LYS A 49 -19.83 6.10 11.79
CA LYS A 49 -20.56 4.84 11.54
C LYS A 49 -20.41 4.37 10.10
N GLU A 50 -19.31 4.75 9.47
CA GLU A 50 -18.98 4.33 8.12
C GLU A 50 -17.57 3.72 8.08
N PHE A 51 -17.44 2.70 7.25
CA PHE A 51 -16.17 2.14 6.82
C PHE A 51 -16.05 2.36 5.32
N TRP A 52 -14.90 2.90 4.90
CA TRP A 52 -14.65 3.19 3.50
C TRP A 52 -13.59 2.24 2.98
N LEU A 53 -13.91 1.54 1.90
CA LEU A 53 -12.98 0.72 1.11
C LEU A 53 -12.69 1.46 -0.19
N ASP A 54 -11.43 1.65 -0.54
CA ASP A 54 -11.07 2.07 -1.90
C ASP A 54 -11.55 1.00 -2.88
N LYS A 55 -11.79 1.44 -4.11
CA LYS A 55 -12.17 0.54 -5.20
C LYS A 55 -11.00 -0.39 -5.50
N GLN A 56 -11.16 -1.66 -5.13
CA GLN A 56 -10.18 -2.72 -5.39
C GLN A 56 -10.03 -3.02 -6.89
N HIS A 57 -8.79 -3.33 -7.29
CA HIS A 57 -8.43 -3.79 -8.64
C HIS A 57 -7.75 -5.17 -8.63
N GLY A 58 -7.32 -5.64 -7.45
CA GLY A 58 -6.69 -6.93 -7.24
C GLY A 58 -7.67 -8.00 -6.76
N SER A 59 -7.25 -8.77 -5.76
CA SER A 59 -8.06 -9.74 -5.02
C SER A 59 -9.15 -9.07 -4.19
N ASP A 60 -10.30 -9.76 -4.04
CA ASP A 60 -11.34 -9.33 -3.11
C ASP A 60 -10.89 -9.62 -1.66
N GLU A 61 -10.41 -8.58 -0.98
CA GLU A 61 -9.90 -8.63 0.40
C GLU A 61 -10.83 -7.91 1.38
N LYS A 62 -12.06 -7.54 0.95
CA LYS A 62 -12.95 -6.67 1.71
C LYS A 62 -13.21 -7.16 3.14
N ASP A 63 -13.36 -8.47 3.33
CA ASP A 63 -13.72 -9.05 4.62
C ASP A 63 -12.58 -8.86 5.64
N TYR A 64 -11.32 -9.00 5.21
CA TYR A 64 -10.15 -8.72 6.06
C TYR A 64 -10.13 -7.26 6.50
N PHE A 65 -10.38 -6.33 5.59
CA PHE A 65 -10.36 -4.89 5.85
C PHE A 65 -11.51 -4.46 6.77
N ILE A 66 -12.71 -5.03 6.59
CA ILE A 66 -13.86 -4.78 7.45
C ILE A 66 -13.58 -5.27 8.87
N ASP A 67 -13.11 -6.51 9.03
CA ASP A 67 -12.79 -7.08 10.34
C ASP A 67 -11.69 -6.28 11.05
N HIS A 68 -10.67 -5.84 10.31
CA HIS A 68 -9.62 -4.96 10.79
C HIS A 68 -10.21 -3.66 11.35
N MET A 69 -11.02 -2.95 10.56
CA MET A 69 -11.64 -1.69 10.97
C MET A 69 -12.61 -1.85 12.15
N LEU A 70 -13.34 -2.96 12.23
CA LEU A 70 -14.19 -3.27 13.39
C LEU A 70 -13.37 -3.35 14.67
N VAL A 71 -12.26 -4.11 14.66
CA VAL A 71 -11.37 -4.22 15.83
C VAL A 71 -10.80 -2.87 16.22
N GLU A 72 -10.20 -2.14 15.27
CA GLU A 72 -9.66 -0.80 15.53
C GLU A 72 -10.72 0.10 16.16
N TRP A 73 -11.88 0.21 15.51
CA TRP A 73 -12.93 1.11 15.94
C TRP A 73 -13.46 0.77 17.33
N HIS A 74 -13.72 -0.50 17.62
CA HIS A 74 -14.21 -0.92 18.93
C HIS A 74 -13.19 -0.64 20.03
N MET A 75 -11.90 -0.87 19.77
CA MET A 75 -10.85 -0.60 20.74
C MET A 75 -10.67 0.90 20.96
N MET A 76 -10.57 1.68 19.88
CA MET A 76 -10.35 3.13 19.96
C MET A 76 -11.54 3.87 20.56
N LYS A 77 -12.78 3.45 20.28
CA LYS A 77 -13.98 3.99 20.93
C LYS A 77 -13.95 3.81 22.45
N ASN A 78 -13.33 2.74 22.94
CA ASN A 78 -13.15 2.47 24.37
C ASN A 78 -11.87 3.12 24.95
N GLY A 79 -11.24 4.03 24.22
CA GLY A 79 -10.07 4.78 24.67
C GLY A 79 -8.75 4.01 24.57
N VAL A 80 -8.71 2.88 23.87
CA VAL A 80 -7.45 2.17 23.61
C VAL A 80 -6.62 2.99 22.61
N PRO A 81 -5.33 3.24 22.89
CA PRO A 81 -4.43 3.92 21.96
C PRO A 81 -4.33 3.21 20.60
N TYR A 82 -4.10 4.02 19.55
CA TYR A 82 -4.09 3.56 18.16
C TYR A 82 -3.11 2.41 17.90
N ASP A 83 -1.88 2.52 18.39
CA ASP A 83 -0.83 1.50 18.22
C ASP A 83 -1.26 0.12 18.75
N LYS A 84 -1.97 0.08 19.87
CA LYS A 84 -2.51 -1.16 20.44
C LYS A 84 -3.72 -1.69 19.68
N ALA A 85 -4.57 -0.79 19.17
CA ALA A 85 -5.72 -1.15 18.37
C ALA A 85 -5.27 -1.76 17.03
N LEU A 86 -4.31 -1.11 16.36
CA LEU A 86 -3.68 -1.58 15.13
C LEU A 86 -3.05 -2.96 15.33
N GLY A 87 -2.18 -3.13 16.34
CA GLY A 87 -1.55 -4.44 16.58
C GLY A 87 -2.53 -5.57 16.86
N ALA A 88 -3.70 -5.28 17.44
CA ALA A 88 -4.77 -6.27 17.63
C ALA A 88 -5.50 -6.60 16.33
N ALA A 89 -5.78 -5.59 15.50
CA ALA A 89 -6.37 -5.75 14.18
C ALA A 89 -5.45 -6.54 13.24
N ASP A 90 -4.16 -6.21 13.18
CA ASP A 90 -3.12 -6.95 12.45
C ASP A 90 -3.07 -8.42 12.85
N SER A 91 -3.16 -8.69 14.15
CA SER A 91 -3.11 -10.05 14.68
C SER A 91 -4.35 -10.86 14.29
N LEU A 92 -5.53 -10.22 14.24
CA LEU A 92 -6.75 -10.82 13.74
C LEU A 92 -6.61 -11.11 12.24
N GLU A 93 -6.23 -10.10 11.46
CA GLU A 93 -6.14 -10.20 10.01
C GLU A 93 -5.14 -11.28 9.58
N LYS A 94 -3.93 -11.31 10.18
CA LYS A 94 -2.94 -12.37 9.92
C LYS A 94 -3.50 -13.76 10.19
N ARG A 95 -4.24 -13.93 11.28
CA ARG A 95 -4.87 -15.22 11.64
C ARG A 95 -5.97 -15.64 10.66
N GLU A 96 -6.75 -14.70 10.15
CA GLU A 96 -7.78 -15.02 9.16
C GLU A 96 -7.15 -15.31 7.80
N ARG A 97 -6.17 -14.51 7.36
CA ARG A 97 -5.40 -14.74 6.12
C ARG A 97 -4.73 -16.11 6.09
N SER A 98 -4.15 -16.56 7.21
CA SER A 98 -3.47 -17.87 7.29
C SER A 98 -4.41 -19.07 7.03
N LYS A 99 -5.74 -18.88 7.12
CA LYS A 99 -6.73 -19.92 6.82
C LYS A 99 -7.05 -20.04 5.32
N SER A 100 -6.69 -19.04 4.52
CA SER A 100 -6.88 -19.05 3.07
C SER A 100 -6.09 -20.17 2.39
N ASP A 101 -6.63 -20.68 1.28
CA ASP A 101 -5.90 -21.69 0.49
C ASP A 101 -4.66 -21.12 -0.20
N LEU A 102 -4.67 -19.81 -0.50
CA LEU A 102 -3.49 -19.11 -0.98
C LEU A 102 -2.36 -19.18 0.05
N MET A 103 -2.61 -18.80 1.30
CA MET A 103 -1.58 -18.85 2.34
C MET A 103 -1.10 -20.28 2.62
N LYS A 104 -2.01 -21.25 2.74
CA LYS A 104 -1.63 -22.67 2.92
C LYS A 104 -0.73 -23.19 1.79
N LYS A 105 -0.87 -22.68 0.57
CA LYS A 105 -0.03 -23.04 -0.57
C LYS A 105 1.32 -22.34 -0.50
N LEU A 106 1.34 -21.05 -0.17
CA LEU A 106 2.54 -20.23 -0.13
C LEU A 106 3.47 -20.58 1.03
N GLU A 107 2.92 -20.80 2.23
CA GLU A 107 3.70 -21.19 3.43
C GLU A 107 4.50 -22.48 3.21
N LYS A 108 3.99 -23.41 2.39
CA LYS A 108 4.72 -24.65 2.03
C LYS A 108 5.94 -24.41 1.15
N LYS A 109 6.04 -23.24 0.52
CA LYS A 109 7.12 -22.87 -0.41
C LYS A 109 8.15 -21.93 0.21
N VAL A 110 7.84 -21.35 1.36
CA VAL A 110 8.70 -20.43 2.09
C VAL A 110 9.30 -21.20 3.25
N SER A 111 10.60 -21.46 3.19
CA SER A 111 11.34 -22.06 4.30
C SER A 111 11.78 -21.02 5.32
N SER A 112 11.98 -19.79 4.86
CA SER A 112 12.30 -18.61 5.67
C SER A 112 11.63 -17.37 5.10
N ILE A 113 10.86 -16.69 5.94
CA ILE A 113 10.02 -15.55 5.58
C ILE A 113 10.83 -14.31 5.19
N ASN A 114 12.13 -14.27 5.51
CA ASN A 114 12.98 -13.12 5.17
C ASN A 114 13.93 -13.40 4.00
N SER A 115 13.88 -14.59 3.40
CA SER A 115 14.81 -14.97 2.33
C SER A 115 14.15 -15.59 1.10
N ASP A 116 13.00 -16.24 1.28
CA ASP A 116 12.31 -16.91 0.18
C ASP A 116 11.16 -16.04 -0.32
N ILE A 117 11.22 -15.67 -1.59
CA ILE A 117 10.16 -14.94 -2.28
C ILE A 117 9.50 -15.90 -3.28
N PRO A 118 8.31 -16.43 -2.98
CA PRO A 118 7.54 -17.24 -3.91
C PRO A 118 7.32 -16.51 -5.23
N LYS A 119 7.49 -17.22 -6.35
CA LYS A 119 7.27 -16.66 -7.69
C LYS A 119 5.84 -16.15 -7.89
N GLU A 120 4.88 -16.72 -7.15
CA GLU A 120 3.48 -16.30 -7.15
C GLU A 120 3.23 -14.86 -6.69
N ILE A 121 4.18 -14.25 -5.97
CA ILE A 121 4.09 -12.83 -5.60
C ILE A 121 4.20 -11.96 -6.84
N TYR A 122 5.02 -12.31 -7.82
CA TYR A 122 5.23 -11.49 -9.01
C TYR A 122 4.07 -11.66 -10.00
N LYS A 123 3.37 -10.56 -10.30
CA LYS A 123 2.33 -10.50 -11.34
C LYS A 123 2.91 -10.02 -12.66
N GLU A 124 3.65 -8.91 -12.61
CA GLU A 124 4.20 -8.27 -13.81
C GLU A 124 5.53 -7.58 -13.48
N LYS A 125 6.51 -7.71 -14.38
CA LYS A 125 7.75 -6.92 -14.35
C LYS A 125 7.63 -5.79 -15.36
N LEU A 126 7.67 -4.55 -14.90
CA LEU A 126 7.50 -3.36 -15.75
C LEU A 126 8.80 -3.07 -16.51
N ASN A 127 9.01 -3.78 -17.62
CA ASN A 127 10.23 -3.71 -18.42
C ASN A 127 10.58 -2.29 -18.91
N LYS A 128 9.60 -1.38 -19.01
CA LYS A 128 9.83 0.03 -19.37
C LYS A 128 10.76 0.76 -18.38
N TYR A 129 10.84 0.29 -17.14
CA TYR A 129 11.69 0.84 -16.10
C TYR A 129 12.93 0.00 -15.83
N LYS A 130 13.12 -1.07 -16.62
CA LYS A 130 14.22 -2.00 -16.45
C LYS A 130 15.54 -1.29 -16.65
N SER A 131 16.19 -1.04 -15.52
CA SER A 131 17.53 -0.47 -15.44
C SER A 131 18.28 -1.23 -14.36
N VAL A 132 18.94 -0.50 -13.46
CA VAL A 132 19.60 -1.01 -12.26
C VAL A 132 18.58 -1.40 -11.18
N VAL A 133 17.39 -0.80 -11.21
CA VAL A 133 16.24 -1.16 -10.37
C VAL A 133 15.13 -1.75 -11.23
N GLU A 134 14.47 -2.79 -10.73
CA GLU A 134 13.33 -3.44 -11.38
C GLU A 134 12.04 -3.08 -10.63
N VAL A 135 11.07 -2.53 -11.37
CA VAL A 135 9.76 -2.21 -10.83
C VAL A 135 8.82 -3.39 -11.11
N CYS A 136 8.27 -3.98 -10.06
CA CYS A 136 7.44 -5.17 -10.10
C CYS A 136 6.03 -4.84 -9.60
N ILE A 137 5.00 -5.22 -10.37
CA ILE A 137 3.65 -5.36 -9.84
C ILE A 137 3.59 -6.71 -9.11
N VAL A 138 3.20 -6.67 -7.85
CA VAL A 138 3.14 -7.84 -6.97
C VAL A 138 1.74 -8.08 -6.42
N SER A 139 1.46 -9.31 -6.01
CA SER A 139 0.21 -9.68 -5.35
C SER A 139 0.17 -9.07 -3.95
N GLY A 140 -0.57 -7.98 -3.74
CA GLY A 140 -0.71 -7.34 -2.44
C GLY A 140 -1.20 -8.31 -1.37
N GLU A 141 -2.23 -9.11 -1.67
CA GLU A 141 -2.76 -10.16 -0.79
C GLU A 141 -1.67 -11.15 -0.32
N ALA A 142 -0.80 -11.57 -1.25
CA ALA A 142 0.27 -12.50 -0.92
C ALA A 142 1.32 -11.84 -0.03
N VAL A 143 1.67 -10.58 -0.30
CA VAL A 143 2.62 -9.82 0.50
C VAL A 143 2.08 -9.58 1.91
N ARG A 144 0.81 -9.17 2.04
CA ARG A 144 0.12 -8.98 3.32
C ARG A 144 0.00 -10.24 4.14
N GLY A 145 -0.30 -11.36 3.49
CA GLY A 145 -0.43 -12.65 4.16
C GLY A 145 0.90 -13.27 4.58
N LEU A 146 1.99 -13.06 3.81
CA LEU A 146 3.29 -13.66 4.11
C LEU A 146 4.20 -12.76 4.95
N TYR A 147 4.35 -11.49 4.59
CA TYR A 147 5.44 -10.66 5.14
C TYR A 147 4.91 -9.54 6.02
N PHE A 148 4.00 -8.72 5.49
CA PHE A 148 3.65 -7.46 6.14
C PHE A 148 2.22 -7.03 5.83
N VAL A 149 1.35 -7.13 6.84
CA VAL A 149 -0.10 -6.89 6.73
C VAL A 149 -0.44 -5.47 6.28
N ASP A 150 0.39 -4.47 6.62
CA ASP A 150 0.17 -3.08 6.23
C ASP A 150 0.84 -2.69 4.90
N PHE A 151 1.24 -3.67 4.07
CA PHE A 151 1.67 -3.37 2.71
C PHE A 151 0.44 -2.91 1.90
N THR A 152 0.34 -1.63 1.50
CA THR A 152 -0.89 -1.06 0.91
C THR A 152 -0.74 -0.42 -0.47
N GLU A 153 0.46 0.00 -0.86
CA GLU A 153 0.68 0.71 -2.13
C GLU A 153 1.97 0.25 -2.82
N GLY A 154 3.10 0.40 -2.15
CA GLY A 154 4.39 0.03 -2.68
C GLY A 154 5.46 -0.09 -1.59
N GLY A 155 6.67 -0.42 -2.02
CA GLY A 155 7.81 -0.49 -1.11
C GLY A 155 9.12 -0.87 -1.78
N HIS A 156 10.21 -0.70 -1.01
CA HIS A 156 11.55 -1.12 -1.40
C HIS A 156 12.40 -1.57 -0.20
N HIS A 157 13.57 -2.15 -0.47
CA HIS A 157 14.43 -2.81 0.54
C HIS A 157 14.89 -1.92 1.72
N PHE A 158 14.99 -0.59 1.55
CA PHE A 158 15.31 0.30 2.69
C PHE A 158 14.17 0.42 3.72
N VAL A 159 12.94 0.08 3.33
CA VAL A 159 11.77 0.07 4.22
C VAL A 159 11.44 -1.36 4.64
N TYR A 160 11.54 -2.31 3.71
CA TYR A 160 11.12 -3.70 3.92
C TYR A 160 12.28 -4.67 3.63
N ASP A 161 12.72 -5.39 4.65
CA ASP A 161 13.86 -6.31 4.57
C ASP A 161 13.62 -7.51 3.63
N PHE A 162 12.36 -7.89 3.41
CA PHE A 162 11.97 -8.96 2.50
C PHE A 162 11.98 -8.56 1.02
N ILE A 163 12.07 -7.27 0.68
CA ILE A 163 12.11 -6.82 -0.71
C ILE A 163 13.55 -6.88 -1.23
N PRO A 164 13.82 -7.48 -2.41
CA PRO A 164 15.16 -7.54 -2.96
C PRO A 164 15.80 -6.16 -3.16
N LEU A 165 17.12 -6.09 -2.97
CA LEU A 165 17.90 -4.85 -3.06
C LEU A 165 17.63 -4.07 -4.36
N ASN A 166 17.49 -4.77 -5.48
CA ASN A 166 17.32 -4.21 -6.81
C ASN A 166 15.85 -4.08 -7.23
N GLU A 167 14.88 -4.24 -6.33
CA GLU A 167 13.46 -4.21 -6.67
C GLU A 167 12.72 -3.08 -5.95
N VAL A 168 11.67 -2.59 -6.63
CA VAL A 168 10.60 -1.76 -6.09
C VAL A 168 9.30 -2.48 -6.39
N TRP A 169 8.52 -2.74 -5.35
CA TRP A 169 7.25 -3.47 -5.47
C TRP A 169 6.08 -2.50 -5.44
N ILE A 170 5.09 -2.76 -6.28
CA ILE A 170 3.83 -2.00 -6.38
C ILE A 170 2.68 -3.00 -6.21
N ASP A 171 1.74 -2.69 -5.33
CA ASP A 171 0.54 -3.47 -5.11
C ASP A 171 -0.31 -3.56 -6.39
N ASP A 172 -0.78 -4.77 -6.72
CA ASP A 172 -1.67 -5.00 -7.86
C ASP A 172 -3.08 -4.43 -7.66
N ASP A 173 -3.46 -4.14 -6.41
CA ASP A 173 -4.74 -3.50 -6.07
C ASP A 173 -4.83 -2.03 -6.51
N LEU A 174 -3.68 -1.40 -6.80
CA LEU A 174 -3.65 -0.04 -7.34
C LEU A 174 -4.17 0.01 -8.78
N PRO A 175 -5.09 0.95 -9.11
CA PRO A 175 -5.52 1.17 -10.49
C PRO A 175 -4.35 1.59 -11.37
N PRO A 176 -4.35 1.24 -12.67
CA PRO A 176 -3.27 1.61 -13.59
C PRO A 176 -2.93 3.11 -13.62
N GLY A 177 -3.90 3.99 -13.38
CA GLY A 177 -3.70 5.44 -13.31
C GLY A 177 -2.91 5.90 -12.09
N GLU A 178 -3.02 5.19 -10.95
CA GLU A 178 -2.34 5.55 -9.71
C GLU A 178 -0.90 5.02 -9.65
N ARG A 179 -0.62 3.88 -10.31
CA ARG A 179 0.69 3.21 -10.26
C ARG A 179 1.86 4.12 -10.60
N GLY A 180 1.68 5.06 -11.54
CA GLY A 180 2.76 5.99 -11.89
C GLY A 180 3.17 6.89 -10.74
N PHE A 181 2.21 7.37 -9.94
CA PHE A 181 2.46 8.23 -8.78
C PHE A 181 3.17 7.46 -7.67
N VAL A 182 2.72 6.25 -7.36
CA VAL A 182 3.36 5.38 -6.37
C VAL A 182 4.77 5.00 -6.82
N ILE A 183 4.98 4.64 -8.08
CA ILE A 183 6.33 4.36 -8.61
C ILE A 183 7.27 5.57 -8.42
N LEU A 184 6.79 6.79 -8.70
CA LEU A 184 7.56 7.99 -8.46
C LEU A 184 7.90 8.16 -6.98
N HIS A 185 6.92 7.95 -6.10
CA HIS A 185 7.08 7.99 -4.65
C HIS A 185 8.19 7.05 -4.19
N GLU A 186 8.07 5.77 -4.52
CA GLU A 186 8.99 4.72 -4.09
C GLU A 186 10.41 4.94 -4.63
N LEU A 187 10.56 5.35 -5.89
CA LEU A 187 11.88 5.62 -6.46
C LEU A 187 12.57 6.81 -5.80
N HIS A 188 11.81 7.87 -5.51
CA HIS A 188 12.34 9.06 -4.85
C HIS A 188 12.73 8.77 -3.39
N GLU A 189 11.87 8.05 -2.66
CA GLU A 189 12.13 7.63 -1.29
C GLU A 189 13.38 6.75 -1.22
N ARG A 190 13.45 5.73 -2.08
CA ARG A 190 14.59 4.81 -2.19
C ARG A 190 15.90 5.56 -2.40
N PHE A 191 15.89 6.55 -3.29
CA PHE A 191 17.07 7.37 -3.54
C PHE A 191 17.48 8.19 -2.32
N LEU A 192 16.54 8.87 -1.65
CA LEU A 192 16.86 9.64 -0.46
C LEU A 192 17.41 8.76 0.67
N MET A 193 16.75 7.62 0.94
CA MET A 193 17.19 6.69 1.98
C MET A 193 18.56 6.07 1.68
N SER A 194 18.87 5.82 0.40
CA SER A 194 20.22 5.37 0.00
C SER A 194 21.32 6.39 0.32
N ASN A 195 20.98 7.67 0.42
CA ASN A 195 21.88 8.76 0.81
C ASN A 195 21.88 9.01 2.33
N GLY A 196 21.30 8.12 3.13
CA GLY A 196 21.28 8.21 4.58
C GLY A 196 20.22 9.17 5.14
N ILE A 197 19.26 9.61 4.32
CA ILE A 197 18.11 10.38 4.78
C ILE A 197 17.14 9.45 5.51
N ASP A 198 16.62 9.89 6.66
CA ASP A 198 15.67 9.09 7.43
C ASP A 198 14.33 8.94 6.71
N TYR A 199 13.63 7.85 7.02
CA TYR A 199 12.36 7.49 6.41
C TYR A 199 11.32 8.62 6.51
N ALA A 200 11.16 9.27 7.66
CA ALA A 200 10.11 10.27 7.85
C ALA A 200 10.31 11.51 6.95
N TYR A 201 11.57 11.91 6.74
CA TYR A 201 11.88 12.98 5.80
C TYR A 201 11.76 12.51 4.34
N ALA A 202 12.26 11.32 4.02
CA ALA A 202 12.21 10.76 2.67
C ALA A 202 10.77 10.61 2.18
N HIS A 203 9.91 9.97 2.99
CA HIS A 203 8.48 9.79 2.74
C HIS A 203 7.78 11.13 2.50
N ARG A 204 8.00 12.11 3.38
CA ARG A 204 7.41 13.45 3.22
C ARG A 204 7.83 14.12 1.91
N SER A 205 9.10 13.99 1.52
CA SER A 205 9.60 14.52 0.25
C SER A 205 8.92 13.84 -0.95
N SER A 206 8.75 12.52 -0.87
CA SER A 206 8.05 11.72 -1.87
C SER A 206 6.58 12.12 -2.02
N SER A 207 5.83 12.28 -0.92
CA SER A 207 4.45 12.78 -0.96
C SER A 207 4.34 14.18 -1.60
N ILE A 208 5.36 15.03 -1.46
CA ILE A 208 5.38 16.37 -2.08
C ILE A 208 5.57 16.29 -3.60
N ILE A 209 6.52 15.49 -4.09
CA ILE A 209 6.77 15.36 -5.53
C ILE A 209 5.61 14.64 -6.23
N GLU A 210 5.04 13.63 -5.57
CA GLU A 210 3.84 12.93 -6.01
C GLU A 210 2.67 13.90 -6.19
N TYR A 211 2.37 14.71 -5.16
CA TYR A 211 1.30 15.70 -5.23
C TYR A 211 1.49 16.72 -6.34
N LYS A 212 2.73 17.17 -6.58
CA LYS A 212 3.02 18.06 -7.72
C LYS A 212 2.66 17.41 -9.06
N CYS A 213 2.99 16.13 -9.22
CA CYS A 213 2.70 15.38 -10.44
C CYS A 213 1.21 15.05 -10.60
N ARG A 214 0.48 14.79 -9.50
CA ARG A 214 -0.99 14.61 -9.53
C ARG A 214 -1.72 15.84 -10.07
N ASN A 215 -1.15 17.02 -9.87
CA ASN A 215 -1.70 18.27 -10.40
C ASN A 215 -1.15 18.63 -11.80
N ASN A 216 -0.23 17.83 -12.35
CA ASN A 216 0.35 18.02 -13.69
C ASN A 216 0.97 16.71 -14.22
N GLU A 217 0.14 15.87 -14.84
CA GLU A 217 0.54 14.55 -15.34
C GLU A 217 1.71 14.58 -16.33
N LYS A 218 1.91 15.69 -17.07
CA LYS A 218 3.04 15.81 -18.00
C LYS A 218 4.38 15.73 -17.27
N LEU A 219 4.44 16.19 -16.02
CA LEU A 219 5.64 16.11 -15.19
C LEU A 219 5.92 14.70 -14.68
N LEU A 220 4.91 13.82 -14.62
CA LEU A 220 5.04 12.50 -14.03
C LEU A 220 6.10 11.66 -14.75
N LYS A 221 6.04 11.63 -16.09
CA LYS A 221 7.01 10.86 -16.87
C LYS A 221 8.43 11.39 -16.70
N GLU A 222 8.61 12.71 -16.78
CA GLU A 222 9.92 13.35 -16.61
C GLU A 222 10.50 13.12 -15.21
N ALA A 223 9.66 13.19 -14.18
CA ALA A 223 10.05 12.92 -12.80
C ALA A 223 10.46 11.46 -12.59
N ILE A 224 9.68 10.50 -13.11
CA ILE A 224 10.04 9.07 -13.03
C ILE A 224 11.36 8.80 -13.76
N ASP A 225 11.53 9.32 -14.98
CA ASP A 225 12.77 9.12 -15.75
C ASP A 225 13.99 9.68 -14.99
N ALA A 226 13.84 10.82 -14.31
CA ALA A 226 14.88 11.41 -13.47
C ALA A 226 15.19 10.57 -12.22
N GLU A 227 14.18 10.04 -11.54
CA GLU A 227 14.40 9.18 -10.36
C GLU A 227 14.99 7.82 -10.75
N ILE A 228 14.66 7.27 -11.91
CA ILE A 228 15.31 6.08 -12.46
C ILE A 228 16.82 6.32 -12.63
N GLU A 229 17.20 7.47 -13.20
CA GLU A 229 18.63 7.80 -13.41
C GLU A 229 19.38 7.92 -12.09
N LYS A 230 18.79 8.58 -11.08
CA LYS A 230 19.37 8.66 -9.74
C LYS A 230 19.53 7.27 -9.10
N ASN A 231 18.54 6.40 -9.25
CA ASN A 231 18.58 5.06 -8.68
C ASN A 231 19.67 4.16 -9.32
N LYS A 232 20.16 4.47 -10.52
CA LYS A 232 21.32 3.77 -11.12
C LYS A 232 22.60 3.93 -10.30
N GLN A 233 22.79 5.11 -9.70
CA GLN A 233 24.00 5.44 -8.93
C GLN A 233 24.10 4.65 -7.62
N ILE A 234 22.98 4.10 -7.13
CA ILE A 234 22.91 3.41 -5.84
C ILE A 234 23.65 2.08 -5.88
N LEU A 235 23.40 1.23 -6.90
CA LEU A 235 24.07 -0.07 -6.98
C LEU A 235 25.53 0.04 -7.42
N GLU A 236 25.93 1.11 -8.10
CA GLU A 236 27.35 1.41 -8.37
C GLU A 236 28.16 1.65 -7.09
N THR A 237 27.49 1.99 -5.99
CA THR A 237 28.13 2.27 -4.69
C THR A 237 28.06 1.08 -3.73
N ILE A 238 27.25 0.05 -4.04
CA ILE A 238 27.04 -1.15 -3.20
C ILE A 238 27.86 -2.36 -3.69
N VAL A 239 28.41 -2.30 -4.92
CA VAL A 239 29.27 -3.35 -5.53
C VAL A 239 30.75 -3.07 -5.34
#